data_AF-A0A351JQQ5-F1
#
_entry.id   AF-A0A351JQQ5-F1
#
_cell.length_a   1.000
_cell.length_b   1.000
_cell.length_c   1.000
_cell.angle_alpha   90.00
_cell.angle_beta   90.00
_cell.angle_gamma   90.00
#
_symmetry.space_group_name_H-M   'P 1'
#
loop_
_entity.id
_entity.type
_entity.pdbx_description
1 polymer ?
#
loop_
_entity_poly.entity_id
_entity_poly.type
_entity_poly.pdbx_seq_one_letter_code
_entity_poly.pdbx_strand_id
1 'polypeptide(L)'
;MVALLTAMIDPKDRKYMLLGLRIAGDFGATIAVPVVIFVIIGQWLDGRYGHRYFFTAFGFLVSAVISGIIITRKAKQYGKEYQAMDTRSKKEELKKE
;
A
#
# COMPACT_ATOMS: atom_id res chain seq x y z
N MET A 1 -14.40 -15.36 29.51
CA MET A 1 -13.33 -15.89 28.64
C MET A 1 -12.95 -14.93 27.51
N VAL A 2 -13.89 -14.30 26.81
CA VAL A 2 -13.60 -13.32 25.73
C VAL A 2 -12.90 -12.05 26.25
N ALA A 3 -13.28 -11.53 27.42
CA ALA A 3 -12.66 -10.34 28.02
C ALA A 3 -11.19 -10.52 28.45
N LEU A 4 -10.75 -11.76 28.72
CA LEU A 4 -9.35 -12.06 29.06
C LEU A 4 -8.46 -12.05 27.82
N LEU A 5 -9.04 -12.35 26.64
CA LEU A 5 -8.35 -12.34 25.35
C LEU A 5 -8.06 -10.91 24.87
N THR A 6 -9.00 -9.98 25.10
CA THR A 6 -8.84 -8.57 24.73
C THR A 6 -7.81 -7.85 25.60
N ALA A 7 -7.57 -8.33 26.82
CA ALA A 7 -6.58 -7.79 27.75
C ALA A 7 -5.12 -8.15 27.37
N MET A 8 -4.91 -9.05 26.40
CA MET A 8 -3.59 -9.43 25.89
C MET A 8 -3.22 -8.80 24.54
N ILE A 9 -4.02 -7.86 24.02
CA ILE A 9 -3.62 -7.04 22.87
C ILE A 9 -2.84 -5.86 23.43
N ASP A 10 -1.50 -5.95 23.42
CA ASP A 10 -0.66 -4.84 23.83
C ASP A 10 -0.97 -3.62 22.91
N PRO A 11 -1.07 -2.39 23.45
CA PRO A 11 -1.30 -1.21 22.64
C PRO A 11 -0.24 -1.01 21.52
N LYS A 12 0.96 -1.61 21.63
CA LYS A 12 1.94 -1.68 20.53
C LYS A 12 1.45 -2.56 19.38
N ASP A 13 0.91 -3.74 19.65
CA ASP A 13 0.41 -4.67 18.63
C ASP A 13 -0.69 -4.04 17.77
N ARG A 14 -1.59 -3.27 18.42
CA ARG A 14 -2.63 -2.52 17.71
C ARG A 14 -2.05 -1.48 16.75
N LYS A 15 -0.99 -0.76 17.14
CA LYS A 15 -0.34 0.25 16.29
C LYS A 15 0.32 -0.41 15.08
N TYR A 16 1.02 -1.53 15.27
CA TYR A 16 1.64 -2.27 14.17
C TYR A 16 0.60 -2.86 13.22
N MET A 17 -0.50 -3.38 13.74
CA MET A 17 -1.60 -3.90 12.92
C MET A 17 -2.26 -2.80 12.08
N LEU A 18 -2.51 -1.62 12.66
CA LEU A 18 -3.06 -0.47 11.93
C LEU A 18 -2.09 0.05 10.85
N LEU A 19 -0.79 0.06 11.13
CA LEU A 19 0.22 0.39 10.13
C LEU A 19 0.19 -0.64 8.98
N GLY A 20 0.16 -1.93 9.29
CA GLY A 20 0.07 -3.00 8.29
C GLY A 20 -1.16 -2.85 7.39
N LEU A 21 -2.32 -2.56 7.99
CA LEU A 21 -3.55 -2.32 7.24
C LEU A 21 -3.45 -1.09 6.33
N ARG A 22 -2.85 0.00 6.83
CA ARG A 22 -2.61 1.21 6.05
C ARG A 22 -1.68 0.94 4.87
N ILE A 23 -0.61 0.19 5.08
CA ILE A 23 0.34 -0.21 4.04
C ILE A 23 -0.38 -1.01 2.95
N ALA A 24 -1.13 -2.04 3.35
CA ALA A 24 -1.87 -2.89 2.42
C ALA A 24 -2.90 -2.08 1.59
N GLY A 25 -3.69 -1.23 2.25
CA GLY A 25 -4.67 -0.39 1.59
C GLY A 25 -4.04 0.63 0.64
N ASP A 26 -2.95 1.28 1.05
CA ASP A 26 -2.27 2.29 0.25
C ASP A 26 -1.57 1.68 -0.98
N PHE A 27 -0.93 0.52 -0.83
CA PHE A 27 -0.37 -0.21 -1.97
C PHE A 27 -1.45 -0.73 -2.92
N GLY A 28 -2.55 -1.28 -2.39
CA GLY A 28 -3.69 -1.71 -3.18
C GLY A 28 -4.26 -0.56 -4.02
N ALA A 29 -4.48 0.60 -3.41
CA ALA A 29 -4.95 1.79 -4.11
C ALA A 29 -3.94 2.29 -5.16
N THR A 30 -2.65 2.31 -4.82
CA THR A 30 -1.57 2.73 -5.73
C THR A 30 -1.46 1.84 -6.98
N ILE A 31 -1.87 0.57 -6.90
CA ILE A 31 -1.91 -0.34 -8.04
C ILE A 31 -3.24 -0.21 -8.80
N ALA A 32 -4.36 -0.27 -8.09
CA ALA A 32 -5.68 -0.32 -8.70
C ALA A 32 -6.05 0.99 -9.43
N VAL A 33 -5.77 2.15 -8.83
CA VAL A 33 -6.18 3.44 -9.38
C VAL A 33 -5.55 3.71 -10.74
N PRO A 34 -4.21 3.62 -10.92
CA PRO A 34 -3.60 3.83 -12.23
C PRO A 34 -4.08 2.80 -13.25
N VAL A 35 -4.21 1.52 -12.86
CA VAL A 35 -4.60 0.45 -13.79
C VAL A 35 -5.97 0.73 -14.37
N VAL A 36 -6.95 1.06 -13.53
CA VAL A 36 -8.30 1.36 -13.98
C VAL A 36 -8.32 2.58 -14.89
N ILE A 37 -7.63 3.67 -14.51
CA ILE A 37 -7.59 4.90 -15.30
C ILE A 37 -6.99 4.65 -16.68
N PHE A 38 -5.81 4.03 -16.76
CA PHE A 38 -5.12 3.80 -18.03
C PHE A 38 -5.80 2.76 -18.90
N VAL A 39 -6.43 1.74 -18.33
CA VAL A 39 -7.21 0.76 -19.08
C VAL A 39 -8.45 1.41 -19.69
N ILE A 40 -9.18 2.25 -18.95
CA ILE A 40 -10.36 2.96 -19.49
C ILE A 40 -9.94 3.88 -20.63
N ILE A 41 -8.86 4.65 -20.46
CA ILE A 41 -8.31 5.50 -21.52
C ILE A 41 -7.91 4.65 -22.73
N GLY A 42 -7.23 3.53 -22.51
CA GLY A 42 -6.82 2.60 -23.56
C GLY A 42 -8.00 2.04 -24.36
N GLN A 43 -9.07 1.61 -23.67
CA GLN A 43 -10.30 1.12 -24.31
C GLN A 43 -11.00 2.20 -25.13
N TRP A 44 -11.02 3.44 -24.63
CA TRP A 44 -11.58 4.57 -25.37
C TRP A 44 -10.79 4.86 -26.65
N LEU A 45 -9.46 4.82 -26.60
CA LEU A 45 -8.60 4.95 -27.77
C LEU A 45 -8.76 3.78 -28.75
N ASP A 46 -8.77 2.54 -28.26
CA ASP A 46 -8.97 1.35 -29.10
C ASP A 46 -10.29 1.45 -29.89
N GLY A 47 -11.39 1.87 -29.24
CA GLY A 47 -12.68 2.11 -29.88
C GLY A 47 -12.68 3.27 -30.88
N ARG A 48 -11.87 4.32 -30.66
CA ARG A 48 -11.76 5.48 -31.56
C ARG A 48 -10.97 5.17 -32.83
N TYR A 49 -9.89 4.40 -32.71
CA TYR A 49 -8.92 4.15 -33.81
C TYR A 49 -9.08 2.76 -34.46
N GLY A 50 -10.04 1.94 -34.00
CA GLY A 50 -10.30 0.61 -34.57
C GLY A 50 -9.18 -0.40 -34.30
N HIS A 51 -8.33 -0.14 -33.31
CA HIS A 51 -7.28 -1.08 -32.89
C HIS A 51 -7.88 -2.09 -31.93
N ARG A 52 -7.54 -3.38 -32.13
CA ARG A 52 -8.28 -4.47 -31.50
C ARG A 52 -8.15 -4.43 -29.98
N TYR A 53 -6.95 -4.22 -29.41
CA TYR A 53 -6.68 -4.07 -27.96
C TYR A 53 -5.31 -3.43 -27.63
N PHE A 54 -4.65 -2.79 -28.60
CA PHE A 54 -3.23 -2.40 -28.45
C PHE A 54 -3.05 -1.26 -27.44
N PHE A 55 -3.95 -0.28 -27.44
CA PHE A 55 -3.87 0.84 -26.51
C PHE A 55 -4.20 0.41 -25.08
N THR A 56 -5.15 -0.52 -24.91
CA THR A 56 -5.46 -1.11 -23.61
C THR A 56 -4.25 -1.85 -23.01
N ALA A 57 -3.59 -2.71 -23.81
CA ALA A 57 -2.41 -3.44 -23.36
C ALA A 57 -1.25 -2.50 -22.99
N PHE A 58 -1.03 -1.45 -23.80
CA PHE A 58 -0.02 -0.44 -23.52
C PHE A 58 -0.35 0.38 -22.27
N GLY A 59 -1.61 0.79 -22.09
CA GLY A 59 -2.08 1.50 -20.90
C GLY A 59 -1.87 0.68 -19.61
N PHE A 60 -2.16 -0.62 -19.66
CA PHE A 60 -1.88 -1.51 -18.54
C PHE A 60 -0.38 -1.59 -18.24
N LEU A 61 0.47 -1.72 -19.26
CA LEU A 61 1.91 -1.79 -19.09
C LEU A 61 2.48 -0.50 -18.47
N VAL A 62 2.07 0.66 -19.01
CA VAL A 62 2.47 1.98 -18.48
C VAL A 62 2.01 2.14 -17.03
N SER A 63 0.78 1.73 -16.73
CA SER A 63 0.26 1.73 -15.37
C SER A 63 1.12 0.88 -14.43
N ALA A 64 1.47 -0.34 -14.83
CA ALA A 64 2.27 -1.24 -14.00
C ALA A 64 3.65 -0.64 -13.68
N VAL A 65 4.28 0.00 -14.67
CA VAL A 65 5.56 0.71 -14.49
C VAL A 65 5.41 1.89 -13.52
N ILE A 66 4.39 2.72 -13.71
CA ILE A 66 4.13 3.88 -12.83
C ILE A 66 3.87 3.41 -11.39
N SER A 67 2.98 2.44 -11.20
CA SER A 67 2.69 1.87 -9.89
C SER A 67 3.96 1.28 -9.26
N GLY A 68 4.77 0.53 -10.01
CA GLY A 68 6.04 -0.02 -9.52
C GLY A 68 7.00 1.05 -9.00
N ILE A 69 7.16 2.16 -9.73
CA ILE A 69 7.99 3.28 -9.30
C ILE A 69 7.45 3.90 -8.00
N ILE A 70 6.13 4.14 -7.90
CA ILE A 70 5.51 4.73 -6.71
C ILE A 70 5.66 3.78 -5.50
N ILE A 71 5.45 2.48 -5.71
CA ILE A 71 5.53 1.45 -4.68
C ILE A 71 6.92 1.43 -4.05
N THR A 72 8.00 1.47 -4.85
CA THR A 72 9.37 1.45 -4.30
C THR A 72 9.65 2.65 -3.39
N ARG A 73 9.10 3.83 -3.71
CA ARG A 73 9.25 5.04 -2.89
C ARG A 73 8.45 4.91 -1.58
N LYS A 74 7.20 4.44 -1.66
CA LYS A 74 6.33 4.22 -0.49
C LYS A 74 6.87 3.14 0.43
N ALA A 75 7.40 2.04 -0.11
CA ALA A 75 7.99 0.96 0.68
C ALA A 75 9.15 1.45 1.55
N LYS A 76 10.03 2.29 0.99
CA LYS A 76 11.12 2.93 1.75
C LYS A 76 10.60 3.85 2.85
N GLN A 77 9.51 4.59 2.59
CA GLN A 77 8.89 5.47 3.58
C GLN A 77 8.28 4.69 4.74
N TYR A 78 7.48 3.66 4.45
CA TYR A 78 6.85 2.81 5.46
C TYR A 78 7.88 2.01 6.28
N GLY A 79 8.97 1.58 5.65
CA GLY A 79 10.09 0.94 6.37
C GLY A 79 10.72 1.86 7.41
N LYS A 80 10.90 3.15 7.10
CA LYS A 80 11.38 4.15 8.06
C LYS A 80 10.38 4.39 9.20
N GLU A 81 9.08 4.44 8.89
CA GLU A 81 8.03 4.62 9.89
C GLU A 81 7.97 3.43 10.87
N TYR A 82 8.13 2.21 10.35
CA TYR A 82 8.22 0.99 11.16
C TYR A 82 9.43 1.01 12.11
N GLN A 83 10.64 1.31 11.60
CA GLN A 83 11.85 1.40 12.42
C GLN A 83 11.77 2.49 13.50
N ALA A 84 11.13 3.62 13.19
CA ALA A 84 10.93 4.70 14.15
C ALA A 84 9.98 4.29 15.29
N MET A 85 8.95 3.49 15.00
CA MET A 85 8.06 2.94 16.03
C MET A 85 8.78 1.92 16.91
N ASP A 86 9.60 1.06 16.32
CA ASP A 86 10.38 0.06 17.07
C ASP A 86 11.39 0.72 18.04
N THR A 87 12.12 1.74 17.54
CA THR A 87 13.08 2.49 18.37
C THR A 87 12.38 3.24 19.52
N ARG A 88 11.21 3.84 19.28
CA ARG A 88 10.42 4.50 20.33
C ARG A 88 9.89 3.50 21.36
N SER A 89 9.36 2.38 20.87
CA SER A 89 8.87 1.26 21.66
C SER A 89 9.94 0.76 22.65
N LYS A 90 11.20 0.61 22.20
CA LYS A 90 12.32 0.20 23.04
C LYS A 90 12.74 1.27 24.07
N LYS A 91 12.71 2.54 23.69
CA LYS A 91 13.05 3.66 24.60
C LYS A 91 12.02 3.85 25.72
N GLU A 92 10.75 3.53 25.48
CA GLU A 92 9.68 3.59 26.48
C GLU A 92 9.79 2.46 27.52
N GLU A 93 10.33 1.30 27.14
CA GLU A 93 10.61 0.19 28.06
C GLU A 93 11.77 0.52 29.01
N LEU A 94 12.87 1.04 28.47
CA LEU A 94 14.05 1.48 29.24
C LEU A 94 13.79 2.62 30.24
N LYS A 95 12.67 3.35 30.09
CA LYS A 95 12.26 4.40 31.04
C LYS A 95 11.36 3.90 32.16
N LYS A 96 10.84 2.67 32.04
CA LYS A 96 9.96 2.03 33.03
C LYS A 96 10.74 1.14 34.00
N GLU A 97 11.97 0.78 33.66
CA GLU A 97 12.99 0.22 34.57
C GLU A 97 13.68 1.34 35.36
#